data_AF-A0AAU9EPS2-F1
#
_entry.id   AF-A0AAU9EPS2-F1
#
_cell.length_a   1.000
_cell.length_b   1.000
_cell.length_c   1.000
_cell.angle_alpha   90.00
_cell.angle_beta   90.00
_cell.angle_gamma   90.00
#
_symmetry.space_group_name_H-M   'P 1'
#
loop_
_entity.id
_entity.type
_entity.pdbx_description
1 polymer ?
#
loop_
_entity_poly.entity_id
_entity_poly.type
_entity_poly.pdbx_seq_one_letter_code
_entity_poly.pdbx_strand_id
1 'polypeptide(L)'
;MAETKGGKKTFKVFRYDPAKGGEGHFDTFDLEIEDYYATTILDVLFRIQREHDQSLSFRYACRVAMCGSCGMVINGKEGLACKTVVADLKTPEITLRPLNHFPIVKDLTVDMEPFFKKYEEAMPYFDPAEEASEPAIVRPDTWERKAIDMATDCIACGCCVSSCTMAFWHKDYLGPAALNRSMTLLADSRDGLHDERLATAMESCYNCRLEFNCTEVCPKEISPTRAIKYIHRMAISQGPGLAQRLSPAPEPVALPAPEPLTPEMSRRRFLGRSAVSLGVVAGAALVGLVSVSALSAAFKKPECKWVSLGPLEKLTAAPGEVLTIYADYSLEDGFYKRQEHKPVLVEMDREKNKVTAFNSRCTHLGCTVHWDQQKKLFLCACHGGTFFPDGTVKSGPPPRPLDRYETKVSGGQLYVLEA
;
A
#
# COMPACT_ATOMS: atom_id res chain seq x y z
N MET A 1 -28.20 -6.12 -17.62
CA MET A 1 -28.19 -4.95 -18.52
C MET A 1 -27.38 -5.37 -19.73
N ALA A 2 -27.93 -5.30 -20.94
CA ALA A 2 -27.21 -5.69 -22.14
C ALA A 2 -26.02 -4.73 -22.31
N GLU A 3 -24.79 -5.24 -22.23
CA GLU A 3 -23.60 -4.45 -22.52
C GLU A 3 -23.70 -3.93 -23.97
N THR A 4 -23.54 -2.63 -24.14
CA THR A 4 -23.57 -2.00 -25.47
C THR A 4 -22.45 -2.58 -26.32
N LYS A 5 -22.84 -3.18 -27.46
CA LYS A 5 -21.90 -3.85 -28.37
C LYS A 5 -20.85 -2.90 -28.94
N GLY A 6 -21.21 -1.64 -29.17
CA GLY A 6 -20.34 -0.60 -29.72
C GLY A 6 -20.72 0.81 -29.25
N GLY A 7 -20.10 1.81 -29.84
CA GLY A 7 -20.32 3.22 -29.55
C GLY A 7 -19.09 4.10 -29.76
N LYS A 8 -19.28 5.40 -29.53
CA LYS A 8 -18.22 6.40 -29.57
C LYS A 8 -17.20 6.22 -28.43
N LYS A 9 -15.90 6.28 -28.77
CA LYS A 9 -14.76 6.32 -27.86
C LYS A 9 -13.80 7.45 -28.24
N THR A 10 -13.14 8.02 -27.23
CA THR A 10 -12.12 9.05 -27.40
C THR A 10 -10.75 8.45 -27.15
N PHE A 11 -9.83 8.58 -28.08
CA PHE A 11 -8.46 8.05 -28.00
C PHE A 11 -7.46 9.21 -27.92
N LYS A 12 -6.73 9.30 -26.80
CA LYS A 12 -5.63 10.23 -26.60
C LYS A 12 -4.32 9.52 -26.92
N VAL A 13 -3.70 9.85 -28.04
CA VAL A 13 -2.49 9.20 -28.53
C VAL A 13 -1.30 10.13 -28.36
N PHE A 14 -0.26 9.65 -27.68
CA PHE A 14 0.98 10.41 -27.53
C PHE A 14 1.68 10.59 -28.89
N ARG A 15 2.09 11.82 -29.18
CA ARG A 15 2.75 12.25 -30.41
C ARG A 15 4.09 12.89 -30.11
N TYR A 16 5.08 12.50 -30.88
CA TYR A 16 6.42 13.06 -30.80
C TYR A 16 7.13 12.95 -32.15
N ASP A 17 7.64 14.08 -32.64
CA ASP A 17 8.42 14.17 -33.86
C ASP A 17 9.86 14.59 -33.51
N PRO A 18 10.86 13.70 -33.66
CA PRO A 18 12.24 14.02 -33.32
C PRO A 18 12.81 15.17 -34.15
N ALA A 19 12.30 15.42 -35.36
CA ALA A 19 12.75 16.53 -36.19
C ALA A 19 12.30 17.90 -35.66
N LYS A 20 11.17 17.93 -34.94
CA LYS A 20 10.62 19.15 -34.32
C LYS A 20 11.13 19.37 -32.89
N GLY A 21 11.54 18.31 -32.21
CA GLY A 21 11.95 18.35 -30.80
C GLY A 21 10.78 18.63 -29.84
N GLY A 22 11.11 18.96 -28.58
CA GLY A 22 10.14 19.24 -27.51
C GLY A 22 9.75 18.02 -26.65
N GLU A 23 8.75 18.18 -25.79
CA GLU A 23 8.34 17.14 -24.81
C GLU A 23 7.26 16.17 -25.34
N GLY A 24 6.83 16.34 -26.59
CA GLY A 24 5.68 15.63 -27.16
C GLY A 24 4.34 16.20 -26.66
N HIS A 25 3.24 15.69 -27.21
CA HIS A 25 1.87 16.11 -26.86
C HIS A 25 0.89 14.95 -27.07
N PHE A 26 -0.38 15.15 -26.70
CA PHE A 26 -1.45 14.20 -26.99
C PHE A 26 -2.37 14.74 -28.05
N ASP A 27 -2.58 13.95 -29.10
CA ASP A 27 -3.65 14.16 -30.06
C ASP A 27 -4.89 13.37 -29.64
N THR A 28 -6.06 13.92 -29.92
CA THR A 28 -7.35 13.31 -29.58
C THR A 28 -8.09 12.90 -30.83
N PHE A 29 -8.53 11.64 -30.86
CA PHE A 29 -9.29 11.06 -31.96
C PHE A 29 -10.60 10.47 -31.42
N ASP A 30 -11.72 10.95 -31.94
CA ASP A 30 -13.03 10.43 -31.63
C ASP A 30 -13.44 9.42 -32.69
N LEU A 31 -13.65 8.16 -32.31
CA LEU A 31 -14.00 7.07 -33.22
C LEU A 31 -15.29 6.39 -32.78
N GLU A 32 -16.15 6.07 -33.75
CA GLU A 32 -17.30 5.20 -33.56
C GLU A 32 -16.87 3.74 -33.74
N ILE A 33 -16.91 2.94 -32.67
CA ILE A 33 -16.49 1.53 -32.71
C ILE A 33 -17.74 0.65 -32.82
N GLU A 34 -17.81 -0.17 -33.86
CA GLU A 34 -18.98 -1.04 -34.11
C GLU A 34 -19.12 -2.17 -33.08
N ASP A 35 -18.00 -2.80 -32.72
CA ASP A 35 -17.94 -3.90 -31.75
C ASP A 35 -16.73 -3.77 -30.83
N TYR A 36 -16.95 -3.45 -29.56
CA TYR A 36 -15.91 -3.31 -28.54
C TYR A 36 -15.21 -4.63 -28.22
N TYR A 37 -15.85 -5.78 -28.41
CA TYR A 37 -15.30 -7.10 -28.10
C TYR A 37 -14.46 -7.67 -29.25
N ALA A 38 -14.70 -7.22 -30.48
CA ALA A 38 -13.95 -7.63 -31.66
C ALA A 38 -12.83 -6.65 -32.05
N THR A 39 -12.84 -5.42 -31.52
CA THR A 39 -11.87 -4.38 -31.88
C THR A 39 -10.71 -4.32 -30.89
N THR A 40 -9.48 -4.54 -31.37
CA THR A 40 -8.26 -4.37 -30.58
C THR A 40 -7.74 -2.95 -30.62
N ILE A 41 -6.85 -2.59 -29.69
CA ILE A 41 -6.14 -1.30 -29.73
C ILE A 41 -5.27 -1.18 -30.98
N LEU A 42 -4.75 -2.28 -31.51
CA LEU A 42 -4.01 -2.26 -32.76
C LEU A 42 -4.93 -1.91 -33.96
N ASP A 43 -6.16 -2.41 -33.99
CA ASP A 43 -7.13 -2.06 -35.03
C ASP A 43 -7.49 -0.57 -34.98
N VAL A 44 -7.66 -0.03 -33.77
CA VAL A 44 -7.84 1.41 -33.55
C VAL A 44 -6.66 2.21 -34.11
N LEU A 45 -5.42 1.80 -33.83
CA LEU A 45 -4.22 2.50 -34.34
C LEU A 45 -4.15 2.49 -35.87
N PHE A 46 -4.49 1.37 -36.52
CA PHE A 46 -4.59 1.33 -37.98
C PHE A 46 -5.67 2.25 -38.52
N ARG A 47 -6.81 2.32 -37.84
CA ARG A 47 -7.91 3.18 -38.24
C ARG A 47 -7.52 4.66 -38.14
N ILE A 48 -6.93 5.07 -37.02
CA ILE A 48 -6.37 6.42 -36.85
C ILE A 48 -5.36 6.72 -37.96
N GLN A 49 -4.42 5.82 -38.22
CA GLN A 49 -3.39 6.03 -39.24
C GLN A 49 -3.97 6.16 -40.65
N ARG A 50 -4.98 5.38 -41.01
CA ARG A 50 -5.56 5.36 -42.36
C ARG A 50 -6.56 6.49 -42.60
N GLU A 51 -7.40 6.78 -41.62
CA GLU A 51 -8.55 7.66 -41.77
C GLU A 51 -8.28 9.09 -41.27
N HIS A 52 -7.33 9.27 -40.35
CA HIS A 52 -7.10 10.57 -39.69
C HIS A 52 -5.69 11.12 -39.89
N ASP A 53 -4.64 10.34 -39.59
CA ASP A 53 -3.25 10.81 -39.67
C ASP A 53 -2.24 9.72 -40.02
N GLN A 54 -1.80 9.71 -41.28
CA GLN A 54 -0.82 8.77 -41.82
C GLN A 54 0.59 8.93 -41.24
N SER A 55 0.87 10.04 -40.52
CA SER A 55 2.19 10.28 -39.92
C SER A 55 2.40 9.54 -38.60
N LEU A 56 1.33 9.00 -37.99
CA LEU A 56 1.36 8.26 -36.73
C LEU A 56 2.27 7.01 -36.82
N SER A 57 3.22 6.89 -35.90
CA SER A 57 4.21 5.80 -35.85
C SER A 57 4.02 4.85 -34.67
N PHE A 58 3.88 3.55 -34.96
CA PHE A 58 3.85 2.47 -33.96
C PHE A 58 4.40 1.17 -34.57
N ARG A 59 4.91 0.26 -33.74
CA ARG A 59 5.43 -1.04 -34.18
C ARG A 59 4.36 -2.14 -34.05
N TYR A 60 4.33 -3.04 -35.03
CA TYR A 60 3.51 -4.24 -35.03
C TYR A 60 4.10 -5.28 -35.99
N ALA A 61 3.70 -6.54 -35.82
CA ALA A 61 4.01 -7.60 -36.78
C ALA A 61 2.94 -8.69 -36.77
N CYS A 62 2.98 -9.62 -35.80
CA CYS A 62 2.20 -10.87 -35.86
C CYS A 62 0.67 -10.72 -35.69
N ARG A 63 0.20 -9.66 -35.04
CA ARG A 63 -1.21 -9.46 -34.64
C ARG A 63 -1.85 -10.53 -33.73
N VAL A 64 -1.08 -11.51 -33.25
CA VAL A 64 -1.58 -12.64 -32.44
C VAL A 64 -0.86 -12.77 -31.09
N ALA A 65 -0.31 -11.67 -30.57
CA ALA A 65 0.34 -11.61 -29.26
C ALA A 65 1.55 -12.55 -29.06
N MET A 66 2.29 -12.85 -30.13
CA MET A 66 3.47 -13.74 -30.11
C MET A 66 4.81 -13.04 -30.33
N CYS A 67 4.85 -11.95 -31.12
CA CYS A 67 6.12 -11.27 -31.45
C CYS A 67 6.55 -10.18 -30.46
N GLY A 68 5.66 -9.69 -29.60
CA GLY A 68 5.94 -8.61 -28.65
C GLY A 68 6.06 -7.19 -29.23
N SER A 69 6.10 -6.99 -30.56
CA SER A 69 6.44 -5.70 -31.18
C SER A 69 5.48 -4.54 -30.87
N CYS A 70 4.22 -4.82 -30.54
CA CYS A 70 3.20 -3.80 -30.25
C CYS A 70 3.02 -3.54 -28.74
N GLY A 71 4.07 -3.77 -27.95
CA GLY A 71 4.11 -3.38 -26.54
C GLY A 71 4.03 -1.87 -26.38
N MET A 72 3.10 -1.40 -25.54
CA MET A 72 2.89 0.01 -25.23
C MET A 72 2.15 0.17 -23.91
N VAL A 73 1.96 1.41 -23.45
CA VAL A 73 1.17 1.72 -22.26
C VAL A 73 -0.23 2.13 -22.67
N ILE A 74 -1.24 1.37 -22.21
CA ILE A 74 -2.66 1.52 -22.54
C ILE A 74 -3.40 1.82 -21.24
N ASN A 75 -3.99 3.02 -21.11
CA ASN A 75 -4.63 3.49 -19.87
C ASN A 75 -3.71 3.37 -18.63
N GLY A 76 -2.43 3.69 -18.80
CA GLY A 76 -1.44 3.64 -17.71
C GLY A 76 -0.93 2.24 -17.36
N LYS A 77 -1.42 1.18 -18.03
CA LYS A 77 -0.93 -0.20 -17.86
C LYS A 77 -0.25 -0.69 -19.13
N GLU A 78 0.92 -1.31 -19.00
CA GLU A 78 1.59 -1.93 -20.14
C GLU A 78 0.79 -3.11 -20.69
N GLY A 79 0.75 -3.22 -22.02
CA GLY A 79 0.03 -4.28 -22.71
C GLY A 79 0.45 -4.38 -24.17
N LEU A 80 -0.11 -5.38 -24.87
CA LEU A 80 0.08 -5.54 -26.31
C LEU A 80 -1.14 -4.99 -27.03
N ALA A 81 -0.95 -4.04 -27.93
CA ALA A 81 -2.06 -3.43 -28.65
C ALA A 81 -2.94 -4.45 -29.41
N CYS A 82 -2.34 -5.52 -29.95
CA CYS A 82 -3.08 -6.57 -30.66
C CYS A 82 -3.80 -7.56 -29.74
N LYS A 83 -3.53 -7.56 -28.43
CA LYS A 83 -4.18 -8.43 -27.45
C LYS A 83 -5.30 -7.69 -26.71
N THR A 84 -5.07 -6.42 -26.40
CA THR A 84 -6.01 -5.61 -25.63
C THR A 84 -7.21 -5.22 -26.49
N VAL A 85 -8.40 -5.67 -26.10
CA VAL A 85 -9.67 -5.29 -26.74
C VAL A 85 -10.27 -4.05 -26.09
N VAL A 86 -11.03 -3.26 -26.85
CA VAL A 86 -11.64 -2.02 -26.37
C VAL A 86 -12.59 -2.28 -25.20
N ALA A 87 -13.29 -3.42 -25.20
CA ALA A 87 -14.20 -3.84 -24.12
C ALA A 87 -13.50 -3.95 -22.75
N ASP A 88 -12.22 -4.38 -22.72
CA ASP A 88 -11.50 -4.60 -21.45
C ASP A 88 -11.19 -3.30 -20.70
N LEU A 89 -11.10 -2.18 -21.41
CA LEU A 89 -10.67 -0.90 -20.84
C LEU A 89 -11.76 -0.16 -20.07
N LYS A 90 -13.04 -0.51 -20.29
CA LYS A 90 -14.23 -0.06 -19.52
C LYS A 90 -14.31 1.45 -19.24
N THR A 91 -13.75 2.27 -20.12
CA THR A 91 -13.66 3.73 -19.99
C THR A 91 -14.04 4.39 -21.31
N PRO A 92 -14.65 5.60 -21.30
CA PRO A 92 -15.00 6.32 -22.54
C PRO A 92 -13.77 6.93 -23.24
N GLU A 93 -12.75 7.28 -22.45
CA GLU A 93 -11.50 7.85 -22.91
C GLU A 93 -10.35 6.87 -22.70
N ILE A 94 -9.57 6.63 -23.76
CA ILE A 94 -8.46 5.68 -23.79
C ILE A 94 -7.17 6.43 -24.12
N THR A 95 -6.15 6.30 -23.27
CA THR A 95 -4.85 6.94 -23.47
C THR A 95 -3.80 5.91 -23.91
N LEU A 96 -3.09 6.22 -25.00
CA LEU A 96 -2.03 5.41 -25.57
C LEU A 96 -0.69 6.15 -25.50
N ARG A 97 0.31 5.50 -24.92
CA ARG A 97 1.67 6.04 -24.70
C ARG A 97 2.73 5.02 -25.12
N PRO A 98 3.94 5.47 -25.51
CA PRO A 98 5.08 4.57 -25.67
C PRO A 98 5.42 3.86 -24.35
N LEU A 99 6.18 2.77 -24.44
CA LEU A 99 6.76 2.10 -23.27
C LEU A 99 7.61 3.09 -22.45
N ASN A 100 7.49 3.03 -21.13
CA ASN A 100 8.24 3.88 -20.21
C ASN A 100 9.70 3.44 -20.15
N HIS A 101 10.61 4.38 -19.86
CA HIS A 101 12.04 4.14 -19.64
C HIS A 101 12.84 3.75 -20.90
N PHE A 102 12.18 3.71 -22.06
CA PHE A 102 12.84 3.58 -23.36
C PHE A 102 12.95 4.94 -24.04
N PRO A 103 14.05 5.23 -24.77
CA PRO A 103 14.13 6.40 -25.63
C PRO A 103 13.03 6.36 -26.69
N ILE A 104 12.31 7.48 -26.88
CA ILE A 104 11.25 7.56 -27.88
C ILE A 104 11.88 7.90 -29.23
N VAL A 105 11.62 7.07 -30.24
CA VAL A 105 12.07 7.31 -31.62
C VAL A 105 11.07 8.23 -32.33
N LYS A 106 9.78 7.88 -32.29
CA LYS A 106 8.68 8.68 -32.86
C LYS A 106 7.33 8.17 -32.33
N ASP A 107 6.47 9.07 -31.88
CA ASP A 107 5.14 8.76 -31.35
C ASP A 107 5.15 7.60 -30.32
N LEU A 108 4.57 6.44 -30.68
CA LEU A 108 4.50 5.25 -29.82
C LEU A 108 5.67 4.29 -30.02
N THR A 109 6.60 4.61 -30.93
CA THR A 109 7.77 3.79 -31.26
C THR A 109 8.94 4.16 -30.37
N VAL A 110 9.49 3.15 -29.67
CA VAL A 110 10.65 3.31 -28.80
C VAL A 110 11.88 2.59 -29.34
N ASP A 111 13.05 3.02 -28.88
CA ASP A 111 14.31 2.33 -29.10
C ASP A 111 14.44 1.16 -28.12
N MET A 112 14.60 -0.05 -28.64
CA MET A 112 14.71 -1.29 -27.86
C MET A 112 16.17 -1.70 -27.62
N GLU A 113 17.14 -1.00 -28.20
CA GLU A 113 18.56 -1.31 -28.06
C GLU A 113 19.00 -1.42 -26.58
N PRO A 114 18.61 -0.51 -25.66
CA PRO A 114 19.00 -0.62 -24.26
C PRO A 114 18.46 -1.88 -23.58
N PHE A 115 17.32 -2.39 -24.03
CA PHE A 115 16.73 -3.62 -23.51
C PHE A 115 17.50 -4.85 -23.98
N PHE A 116 17.83 -4.93 -25.27
CA PHE A 116 18.54 -6.08 -25.82
C PHE A 116 19.97 -6.15 -25.32
N LYS A 117 20.64 -5.00 -25.14
CA LYS A 117 21.95 -4.96 -24.50
C LYS A 117 21.95 -5.63 -23.12
N LYS A 118 21.00 -5.26 -22.25
CA LYS A 118 20.83 -5.90 -20.93
C LYS A 118 20.45 -7.37 -21.02
N TYR A 119 19.70 -7.75 -22.06
CA TYR A 119 19.34 -9.13 -22.32
C TYR A 119 20.55 -9.97 -22.72
N GLU A 120 21.49 -9.41 -23.50
CA GLU A 120 22.75 -10.03 -23.90
C GLU A 120 23.74 -10.12 -22.74
N GLU A 121 23.84 -9.09 -21.90
CA GLU A 121 24.64 -9.08 -20.66
C GLU A 121 24.22 -10.23 -19.70
N ALA A 122 22.97 -10.68 -19.75
CA ALA A 122 22.46 -11.84 -19.02
C ALA A 122 22.88 -13.21 -19.63
N MET A 123 23.72 -13.21 -20.67
CA MET A 123 24.23 -14.37 -21.42
C MET A 123 23.10 -15.28 -21.94
N PRO A 124 22.16 -14.83 -22.78
CA PRO A 124 20.87 -15.49 -23.02
C PRO A 124 20.93 -16.77 -23.88
N TYR A 125 22.10 -17.41 -23.98
CA TYR A 125 22.38 -18.61 -24.74
C TYR A 125 22.73 -19.79 -23.82
N PHE A 126 22.49 -20.99 -24.33
CA PHE A 126 22.87 -22.24 -23.69
C PHE A 126 24.30 -22.60 -24.09
N ASP A 127 25.12 -22.99 -23.12
CA ASP A 127 26.46 -23.51 -23.35
C ASP A 127 26.53 -24.91 -22.72
N PRO A 128 26.86 -25.98 -23.46
CA PRO A 128 26.78 -27.33 -22.94
C PRO A 128 27.88 -27.60 -21.89
N ALA A 129 27.50 -28.12 -20.72
CA ALA A 129 28.45 -28.57 -19.70
C ALA A 129 29.32 -29.75 -20.15
N GLU A 130 28.79 -30.59 -21.06
CA GLU A 130 29.49 -31.72 -21.66
C GLU A 130 29.29 -31.70 -23.18
N GLU A 131 30.34 -32.01 -23.93
CA GLU A 131 30.23 -32.18 -25.38
C GLU A 131 29.37 -33.40 -25.71
N ALA A 132 28.31 -33.20 -26.50
CA ALA A 132 27.43 -34.26 -26.97
C ALA A 132 27.13 -34.10 -28.46
N SER A 133 27.24 -35.18 -29.22
CA SER A 133 26.89 -35.21 -30.65
C SER A 133 25.40 -35.45 -30.91
N GLU A 134 24.71 -36.06 -29.94
CA GLU A 134 23.28 -36.39 -30.04
C GLU A 134 22.42 -35.35 -29.30
N PRO A 135 21.22 -35.01 -29.81
CA PRO A 135 20.30 -34.10 -29.12
C PRO A 135 19.89 -34.62 -27.74
N ALA A 136 19.91 -33.74 -26.74
CA ALA A 136 19.46 -34.07 -25.38
C ALA A 136 17.96 -34.39 -25.32
N ILE A 137 17.60 -35.48 -24.66
CA ILE A 137 16.20 -35.87 -24.43
C ILE A 137 15.66 -35.11 -23.20
N VAL A 138 14.86 -34.07 -23.43
CA VAL A 138 14.21 -33.29 -22.36
C VAL A 138 12.82 -33.84 -22.07
N ARG A 139 12.68 -34.52 -20.95
CA ARG A 139 11.38 -35.06 -20.52
C ARG A 139 10.50 -33.96 -19.90
N PRO A 140 9.23 -33.81 -20.33
CA PRO A 140 8.35 -32.73 -19.86
C PRO A 140 7.93 -32.89 -18.40
N ASP A 141 8.00 -34.10 -17.84
CA ASP A 141 7.59 -34.37 -16.48
C ASP A 141 8.68 -34.12 -15.42
N THR A 142 9.91 -33.82 -15.87
CA THR A 142 11.04 -33.50 -14.99
C THR A 142 10.79 -32.21 -14.21
N TRP A 143 11.35 -32.15 -13.01
CA TRP A 143 11.21 -30.98 -12.14
C TRP A 143 11.91 -29.74 -12.74
N GLU A 144 13.05 -29.92 -13.42
CA GLU A 144 13.81 -28.85 -14.08
C GLU A 144 12.99 -28.20 -15.20
N ARG A 145 12.42 -29.01 -16.11
CA ARG A 145 11.56 -28.51 -17.18
C ARG A 145 10.34 -27.76 -16.61
N LYS A 146 9.65 -28.37 -15.64
CA LYS A 146 8.49 -27.75 -14.95
C LYS A 146 8.84 -26.45 -14.22
N ALA A 147 10.07 -26.31 -13.72
CA ALA A 147 10.49 -25.10 -13.03
C ALA A 147 10.55 -23.90 -13.98
N ILE A 148 10.93 -24.13 -15.24
CA ILE A 148 11.12 -23.09 -16.25
C ILE A 148 9.92 -22.92 -17.21
N ASP A 149 8.94 -23.83 -17.21
CA ASP A 149 7.79 -23.85 -18.13
C ASP A 149 7.18 -22.47 -18.40
N MET A 150 6.84 -21.74 -17.35
CA MET A 150 6.27 -20.40 -17.48
C MET A 150 7.28 -19.38 -18.04
N ALA A 151 8.55 -19.47 -17.62
CA ALA A 151 9.57 -18.49 -17.95
C ALA A 151 10.05 -18.59 -19.41
N THR A 152 9.94 -19.76 -20.04
CA THR A 152 10.33 -20.00 -21.44
C THR A 152 9.46 -19.29 -22.46
N ASP A 153 8.24 -18.88 -22.09
CA ASP A 153 7.28 -18.23 -23.00
C ASP A 153 7.54 -16.73 -23.20
N CYS A 154 8.66 -16.20 -22.70
CA CYS A 154 9.00 -14.79 -22.80
C CYS A 154 9.19 -14.38 -24.27
N ILE A 155 8.42 -13.37 -24.70
CA ILE A 155 8.43 -12.85 -26.07
C ILE A 155 9.21 -11.52 -26.21
N ALA A 156 10.00 -11.15 -25.20
CA ALA A 156 10.83 -9.94 -25.20
C ALA A 156 10.08 -8.62 -25.54
N CYS A 157 8.80 -8.49 -25.11
CA CYS A 157 7.96 -7.35 -25.45
C CYS A 157 8.27 -6.02 -24.71
N GLY A 158 9.18 -6.03 -23.72
CA GLY A 158 9.54 -4.84 -22.95
C GLY A 158 8.54 -4.39 -21.87
N CYS A 159 7.30 -4.90 -21.84
CA CYS A 159 6.26 -4.47 -20.88
C CYS A 159 6.72 -4.54 -19.41
N CYS A 160 7.38 -5.63 -19.01
CA CYS A 160 7.84 -5.80 -17.64
C CYS A 160 8.98 -4.84 -17.26
N VAL A 161 9.80 -4.40 -18.23
CA VAL A 161 10.86 -3.42 -18.01
C VAL A 161 10.27 -2.02 -17.94
N SER A 162 9.31 -1.70 -18.82
CA SER A 162 8.55 -0.45 -18.79
C SER A 162 7.84 -0.21 -17.46
N SER A 163 7.27 -1.26 -16.86
CA SER A 163 6.53 -1.12 -15.59
C SER A 163 7.43 -1.08 -14.35
N CYS A 164 8.71 -1.40 -14.49
CA CYS A 164 9.63 -1.56 -13.37
C CYS A 164 10.36 -0.26 -13.05
N THR A 165 10.03 0.36 -11.92
CA THR A 165 10.67 1.62 -11.50
C THR A 165 12.19 1.45 -11.26
N MET A 166 12.62 0.26 -10.82
CA MET A 166 14.03 -0.03 -10.60
C MET A 166 14.84 -0.09 -11.91
N ALA A 167 14.21 -0.49 -13.02
CA ALA A 167 14.86 -0.48 -14.33
C ALA A 167 15.17 0.94 -14.82
N PHE A 168 14.43 1.94 -14.31
CA PHE A 168 14.70 3.35 -14.56
C PHE A 168 15.81 3.91 -13.68
N TRP A 169 15.77 3.65 -12.36
CA TRP A 169 16.69 4.26 -11.41
C TRP A 169 18.07 3.61 -11.39
N HIS A 170 18.16 2.32 -11.69
CA HIS A 170 19.41 1.56 -11.65
C HIS A 170 19.83 1.17 -13.08
N LYS A 171 20.79 1.93 -13.64
CA LYS A 171 21.29 1.68 -15.00
C LYS A 171 21.86 0.27 -15.15
N ASP A 172 22.56 -0.21 -14.12
CA ASP A 172 23.23 -1.52 -14.10
C ASP A 172 22.26 -2.68 -13.75
N TYR A 173 20.99 -2.39 -13.46
CA TYR A 173 20.00 -3.43 -13.27
C TYR A 173 19.59 -4.04 -14.63
N LEU A 174 19.92 -5.32 -14.84
CA LEU A 174 19.55 -6.07 -16.05
C LEU A 174 18.03 -6.07 -16.31
N GLY A 175 17.23 -6.00 -15.24
CA GLY A 175 15.78 -5.91 -15.35
C GLY A 175 15.07 -7.27 -15.37
N PRO A 176 13.72 -7.26 -15.24
CA PRO A 176 12.93 -8.47 -15.08
C PRO A 176 12.98 -9.42 -16.28
N ALA A 177 13.04 -8.91 -17.52
CA ALA A 177 13.07 -9.76 -18.72
C ALA A 177 14.38 -10.57 -18.81
N ALA A 178 15.52 -9.90 -18.65
CA ALA A 178 16.84 -10.51 -18.71
C ALA A 178 17.03 -11.51 -17.57
N LEU A 179 16.66 -11.15 -16.33
CA LEU A 179 16.74 -12.07 -15.19
C LEU A 179 15.79 -13.28 -15.31
N ASN A 180 14.62 -13.11 -15.93
CA ASN A 180 13.76 -14.25 -16.26
C ASN A 180 14.47 -15.21 -17.22
N ARG A 181 15.16 -14.69 -18.24
CA ARG A 181 15.96 -15.52 -19.17
C ARG A 181 17.13 -16.20 -18.46
N SER A 182 17.90 -15.49 -17.63
CA SER A 182 18.98 -16.09 -16.84
C SER A 182 18.47 -17.23 -15.98
N MET A 183 17.31 -17.07 -15.32
CA MET A 183 16.72 -18.13 -14.50
C MET A 183 16.43 -19.40 -15.32
N THR A 184 15.96 -19.29 -16.56
CA THR A 184 15.69 -20.48 -17.38
C THR A 184 16.93 -21.32 -17.66
N LEU A 185 18.09 -20.69 -17.76
CA LEU A 185 19.37 -21.36 -18.00
C LEU A 185 20.01 -21.83 -16.70
N LEU A 186 19.92 -21.05 -15.62
CA LEU A 186 20.37 -21.44 -14.28
C LEU A 186 19.66 -22.68 -13.73
N ALA A 187 18.38 -22.87 -14.10
CA ALA A 187 17.63 -24.05 -13.71
C ALA A 187 17.86 -25.27 -14.62
N ASP A 188 18.63 -25.12 -15.69
CA ASP A 188 18.95 -26.19 -16.63
C ASP A 188 20.30 -26.82 -16.26
N SER A 189 20.27 -28.05 -15.74
CA SER A 189 21.47 -28.77 -15.29
C SER A 189 22.50 -29.03 -16.39
N ARG A 190 22.13 -28.84 -17.65
CA ARG A 190 23.00 -29.07 -18.81
C ARG A 190 23.82 -27.84 -19.18
N ASP A 191 23.53 -26.66 -18.61
CA ASP A 191 24.23 -25.40 -18.90
C ASP A 191 25.57 -25.34 -18.14
N GLY A 192 26.68 -25.22 -18.88
CA GLY A 192 28.05 -25.16 -18.37
C GLY A 192 28.42 -23.80 -17.78
N LEU A 193 27.65 -22.76 -18.04
CA LEU A 193 27.91 -21.38 -17.57
C LEU A 193 27.24 -21.04 -16.23
N HIS A 194 26.82 -22.06 -15.46
CA HIS A 194 26.03 -21.88 -14.25
C HIS A 194 26.61 -20.83 -13.27
N ASP A 195 27.89 -20.96 -12.92
CA ASP A 195 28.54 -20.11 -11.92
C ASP A 195 28.70 -18.65 -12.40
N GLU A 196 29.16 -18.45 -13.63
CA GLU A 196 29.34 -17.13 -14.25
C GLU A 196 28.00 -16.40 -14.40
N ARG A 197 26.98 -17.15 -14.83
CA ARG A 197 25.61 -16.66 -14.98
C ARG A 197 24.97 -16.32 -13.64
N LEU A 198 25.20 -17.14 -12.62
CA LEU A 198 24.68 -16.87 -11.28
C LEU A 198 25.31 -15.63 -10.69
N ALA A 199 26.62 -15.44 -10.85
CA ALA A 199 27.32 -14.24 -10.40
C ALA A 199 26.75 -12.98 -11.09
N THR A 200 26.68 -12.98 -12.41
CA THR A 200 26.12 -11.86 -13.22
C THR A 200 24.67 -11.55 -12.83
N ALA A 201 23.83 -12.60 -12.71
CA ALA A 201 22.45 -12.43 -12.32
C ALA A 201 22.33 -11.88 -10.89
N MET A 202 23.19 -12.32 -9.96
CA MET A 202 23.17 -11.89 -8.57
C MET A 202 23.54 -10.42 -8.39
N GLU A 203 24.56 -9.93 -9.09
CA GLU A 203 24.94 -8.50 -9.05
C GLU A 203 23.75 -7.60 -9.43
N SER A 204 22.95 -8.03 -10.39
CA SER A 204 21.73 -7.32 -10.82
C SER A 204 20.54 -7.54 -9.88
N CYS A 205 20.35 -8.76 -9.38
CA CYS A 205 19.22 -9.19 -8.57
C CYS A 205 18.99 -8.36 -7.29
N TYR A 206 20.03 -7.74 -6.73
CA TYR A 206 19.94 -6.88 -5.54
C TYR A 206 19.19 -5.55 -5.78
N ASN A 207 19.08 -5.11 -7.03
CA ASN A 207 18.34 -3.91 -7.37
C ASN A 207 16.81 -4.12 -7.36
N CYS A 208 16.34 -5.38 -7.35
CA CYS A 208 14.91 -5.66 -7.32
C CYS A 208 14.29 -5.41 -5.93
N ARG A 209 13.24 -4.57 -5.89
CA ARG A 209 12.50 -4.20 -4.66
C ARG A 209 11.16 -4.92 -4.47
N LEU A 210 10.87 -5.93 -5.29
CA LEU A 210 9.63 -6.73 -5.21
C LEU A 210 8.35 -5.88 -5.28
N GLU A 211 8.29 -4.99 -6.26
CA GLU A 211 7.09 -4.19 -6.55
C GLU A 211 6.00 -4.97 -7.28
N PHE A 212 6.34 -6.16 -7.83
CA PHE A 212 5.45 -7.04 -8.60
C PHE A 212 4.85 -6.47 -9.89
N ASN A 213 5.06 -5.18 -10.23
CA ASN A 213 4.62 -4.57 -11.49
C ASN A 213 4.98 -5.42 -12.72
N CYS A 214 6.18 -6.00 -12.76
CA CYS A 214 6.65 -6.81 -13.88
C CYS A 214 5.84 -8.10 -14.08
N THR A 215 5.33 -8.69 -13.00
CA THR A 215 4.44 -9.86 -13.02
C THR A 215 3.03 -9.44 -13.44
N GLU A 216 2.50 -8.35 -12.88
CA GLU A 216 1.14 -7.86 -13.13
C GLU A 216 0.86 -7.42 -14.57
N VAL A 217 1.90 -6.98 -15.28
CA VAL A 217 1.76 -6.48 -16.67
C VAL A 217 2.17 -7.50 -17.73
N CYS A 218 2.67 -8.68 -17.34
CA CYS A 218 3.18 -9.63 -18.32
C CYS A 218 2.03 -10.15 -19.22
N PRO A 219 2.05 -9.89 -20.55
CA PRO A 219 0.97 -10.33 -21.43
C PRO A 219 0.94 -11.85 -21.64
N LYS A 220 2.01 -12.54 -21.23
CA LYS A 220 2.17 -13.99 -21.27
C LYS A 220 2.01 -14.64 -19.89
N GLU A 221 1.59 -13.87 -18.88
CA GLU A 221 1.31 -14.36 -17.52
C GLU A 221 2.53 -15.02 -16.86
N ILE A 222 3.72 -14.57 -17.27
CA ILE A 222 4.99 -14.94 -16.66
C ILE A 222 5.14 -14.17 -15.37
N SER A 223 5.78 -14.79 -14.37
CA SER A 223 6.20 -14.11 -13.15
C SER A 223 7.70 -13.90 -13.11
N PRO A 224 8.23 -12.78 -13.67
CA PRO A 224 9.62 -12.40 -13.49
C PRO A 224 10.01 -12.28 -12.02
N THR A 225 9.09 -11.85 -11.15
CA THR A 225 9.35 -11.80 -9.70
C THR A 225 9.66 -13.18 -9.11
N ARG A 226 8.96 -14.23 -9.56
CA ARG A 226 9.26 -15.61 -9.18
C ARG A 226 10.64 -16.04 -9.68
N ALA A 227 10.99 -15.70 -10.92
CA ALA A 227 12.31 -16.00 -11.48
C ALA A 227 13.44 -15.33 -10.70
N ILE A 228 13.33 -14.03 -10.41
CA ILE A 228 14.30 -13.27 -9.60
C ILE A 228 14.44 -13.87 -8.20
N LYS A 229 13.34 -14.29 -7.56
CA LYS A 229 13.40 -14.94 -6.24
C LYS A 229 13.98 -16.36 -6.29
N TYR A 230 13.81 -17.06 -7.40
CA TYR A 230 14.45 -18.35 -7.61
C TYR A 230 15.97 -18.18 -7.63
N ILE A 231 16.48 -17.21 -8.39
CA ILE A 231 17.92 -16.87 -8.44
C ILE A 231 18.45 -16.51 -7.04
N HIS A 232 17.73 -15.65 -6.28
CA HIS A 232 18.11 -15.33 -4.89
C HIS A 232 18.24 -16.58 -4.01
N ARG A 233 17.32 -17.54 -4.13
CA ARG A 233 17.36 -18.78 -3.34
C ARG A 233 18.53 -19.67 -3.72
N MET A 234 18.81 -19.80 -5.02
CA MET A 234 19.96 -20.56 -5.52
C MET A 234 21.27 -20.03 -4.95
N ALA A 235 21.45 -18.70 -4.97
CA ALA A 235 22.63 -18.06 -4.43
C ALA A 235 22.83 -18.31 -2.93
N ILE A 236 21.74 -18.33 -2.15
CA ILE A 236 21.81 -18.63 -0.70
C ILE A 236 22.16 -20.10 -0.46
N SER A 237 21.61 -21.04 -1.24
CA SER A 237 21.84 -22.47 -1.04
C SER A 237 23.26 -22.94 -1.35
N GLN A 238 24.04 -22.18 -2.11
CA GLN A 238 25.43 -22.55 -2.48
C GLN A 238 26.49 -22.14 -1.43
N GLY A 239 26.10 -21.52 -0.30
CA GLY A 239 27.01 -21.21 0.81
C GLY A 239 28.08 -20.14 0.49
N PRO A 240 29.11 -19.97 1.34
CA PRO A 240 30.07 -18.85 1.27
C PRO A 240 30.97 -18.85 0.01
N GLY A 241 30.97 -19.91 -0.80
CA GLY A 241 31.78 -20.01 -2.02
C GLY A 241 31.36 -19.07 -3.16
N LEU A 242 30.11 -18.57 -3.14
CA LEU A 242 29.64 -17.54 -4.08
C LEU A 242 30.10 -16.14 -3.66
N ALA A 243 30.19 -15.86 -2.35
CA ALA A 243 30.60 -14.55 -1.82
C ALA A 243 32.05 -14.18 -2.18
N GLN A 244 32.90 -15.17 -2.45
CA GLN A 244 34.27 -14.98 -2.93
C GLN A 244 34.36 -14.72 -4.45
N ARG A 245 33.28 -14.98 -5.21
CA ARG A 245 33.22 -14.86 -6.68
C ARG A 245 32.41 -13.67 -7.16
N LEU A 246 31.59 -13.07 -6.29
CA LEU A 246 30.96 -11.79 -6.56
C LEU A 246 32.04 -10.73 -6.59
N SER A 247 32.07 -9.91 -7.64
CA SER A 247 32.90 -8.71 -7.63
C SER A 247 32.53 -7.89 -6.38
N PRO A 248 33.50 -7.28 -5.67
CA PRO A 248 33.16 -6.33 -4.63
C PRO A 248 32.18 -5.31 -5.21
N ALA A 249 31.13 -4.99 -4.46
CA ALA A 249 30.10 -4.06 -4.91
C ALA A 249 30.78 -2.84 -5.54
N PRO A 250 30.38 -2.42 -6.76
CA PRO A 250 30.97 -1.25 -7.38
C PRO A 250 30.90 -0.11 -6.36
N GLU A 251 32.01 0.62 -6.19
CA GLU A 251 32.01 1.80 -5.35
C GLU A 251 30.80 2.64 -5.74
N PRO A 252 29.98 3.07 -4.77
CA PRO A 252 28.75 3.82 -5.06
C PRO A 252 29.11 4.91 -6.04
N VAL A 253 28.48 4.90 -7.23
CA VAL A 253 28.75 5.82 -8.31
C VAL A 253 28.76 7.22 -7.72
N ALA A 254 29.96 7.78 -7.58
CA ALA A 254 30.13 9.13 -7.11
C ALA A 254 29.42 10.00 -8.15
N LEU A 255 28.27 10.54 -7.78
CA LEU A 255 27.59 11.56 -8.58
C LEU A 255 28.66 12.57 -8.98
N PRO A 256 28.77 12.94 -10.27
CA PRO A 256 29.81 13.85 -10.72
C PRO A 256 29.79 15.08 -9.82
N ALA A 257 30.94 15.37 -9.21
CA ALA A 257 31.07 16.53 -8.37
C ALA A 257 30.65 17.73 -9.22
N PRO A 258 29.66 18.54 -8.78
CA PRO A 258 29.26 19.71 -9.55
C PRO A 258 30.50 20.58 -9.77
N GLU A 259 30.68 21.05 -11.01
CA GLU A 259 31.78 21.95 -11.36
C GLU A 259 31.88 23.09 -10.33
N PRO A 260 33.11 23.50 -9.96
CA PRO A 260 33.30 24.51 -8.93
C PRO A 260 32.73 25.84 -9.42
N LEU A 261 31.53 26.16 -8.92
CA LEU A 261 30.93 27.47 -9.10
C LEU A 261 31.84 28.52 -8.46
N THR A 262 32.24 29.50 -9.27
CA THR A 262 32.97 30.71 -8.86
C THR A 262 32.28 31.40 -7.68
N PRO A 263 33.00 32.22 -6.88
CA PRO A 263 32.52 32.70 -5.60
C PRO A 263 31.56 33.87 -5.78
N GLU A 264 30.38 33.61 -6.34
CA GLU A 264 29.18 34.36 -6.04
C GLU A 264 28.34 33.53 -5.06
N MET A 265 27.81 34.20 -4.04
CA MET A 265 26.97 33.55 -3.03
C MET A 265 25.78 32.86 -3.72
N SER A 266 25.90 31.54 -3.89
CA SER A 266 24.88 30.79 -4.61
C SER A 266 23.56 30.80 -3.83
N ARG A 267 22.44 30.94 -4.55
CA ARG A 267 21.08 30.92 -4.00
C ARG A 267 20.86 29.72 -3.07
N ARG A 268 21.53 28.59 -3.33
CA ARG A 268 21.50 27.38 -2.50
C ARG A 268 22.11 27.58 -1.10
N ARG A 269 23.19 28.35 -0.95
CA ARG A 269 23.79 28.66 0.37
C ARG A 269 22.94 29.64 1.16
N PHE A 270 22.34 30.64 0.50
CA PHE A 270 21.39 31.56 1.13
C PHE A 270 20.14 30.81 1.60
N LEU A 271 19.47 30.08 0.70
CA LEU A 271 18.27 29.31 1.02
C LEU A 271 18.54 28.22 2.05
N GLY A 272 19.71 27.55 1.99
CA GLY A 272 20.10 26.56 2.98
C GLY A 272 20.29 27.16 4.38
N ARG A 273 20.98 28.30 4.50
CA ARG A 273 21.14 28.99 5.79
C ARG A 273 19.81 29.53 6.32
N SER A 274 19.00 30.15 5.47
CA SER A 274 17.68 30.64 5.84
C SER A 274 16.74 29.50 6.28
N ALA A 275 16.74 28.36 5.57
CA ALA A 275 15.95 27.19 5.95
C ALA A 275 16.39 26.59 7.29
N VAL A 276 17.69 26.52 7.56
CA VAL A 276 18.21 26.07 8.87
C VAL A 276 17.81 27.06 9.97
N SER A 277 17.95 28.37 9.76
CA SER A 277 17.55 29.38 10.75
C SER A 277 16.04 29.34 11.04
N LEU A 278 15.20 29.24 10.00
CA LEU A 278 13.76 29.07 10.14
C LEU A 278 13.41 27.75 10.85
N GLY A 279 14.11 26.66 10.52
CA GLY A 279 13.95 25.36 11.16
C GLY A 279 14.32 25.38 12.65
N VAL A 280 15.39 26.09 13.04
CA VAL A 280 15.78 26.26 14.45
C VAL A 280 14.74 27.07 15.22
N VAL A 281 14.24 28.16 14.64
CA VAL A 281 13.20 28.99 15.28
C VAL A 281 11.89 28.20 15.42
N ALA A 282 11.46 27.51 14.37
CA ALA A 282 10.26 26.66 14.40
C ALA A 282 10.42 25.50 15.39
N GLY A 283 11.59 24.86 15.43
CA GLY A 283 11.91 23.79 16.38
C GLY A 283 11.89 24.26 17.83
N ALA A 284 12.51 25.41 18.13
CA ALA A 284 12.49 25.98 19.47
C ALA A 284 11.07 26.38 19.91
N ALA A 285 10.27 26.95 19.00
CA ALA A 285 8.87 27.29 19.26
C ALA A 285 8.02 26.03 19.52
N LEU A 286 8.20 24.97 18.72
CA LEU A 286 7.52 23.68 18.90
C LEU A 286 7.89 23.03 20.22
N VAL A 287 9.18 23.00 20.57
CA VAL A 287 9.64 22.46 21.86
C VAL A 287 9.04 23.26 23.01
N GLY A 288 9.02 24.59 22.94
CA GLY A 288 8.36 25.43 23.95
C GLY A 288 6.86 25.11 24.10
N LEU A 289 6.14 25.02 22.98
CA LEU A 289 4.71 24.69 22.96
C LEU A 289 4.42 23.31 23.53
N VAL A 290 5.14 22.28 23.07
CA VAL A 290 4.96 20.90 23.56
C VAL A 290 5.32 20.81 25.04
N SER A 291 6.37 21.49 25.50
CA SER A 291 6.76 21.49 26.92
C SER A 291 5.68 22.14 27.80
N VAL A 292 5.13 23.29 27.38
CA VAL A 292 4.05 23.96 28.11
C VAL A 292 2.79 23.09 28.12
N SER A 293 2.38 22.52 26.97
CA SER A 293 1.21 21.66 26.88
C SER A 293 1.37 20.39 27.73
N ALA A 294 2.52 19.71 27.65
CA ALA A 294 2.79 18.48 28.40
C ALA A 294 2.85 18.72 29.92
N LEU A 295 3.46 19.82 30.36
CA LEU A 295 3.54 20.15 31.78
C LEU A 295 2.21 20.72 32.31
N SER A 296 1.39 21.37 31.48
CA SER A 296 0.12 21.97 31.92
C SER A 296 -0.88 20.95 32.46
N ALA A 297 -0.87 19.72 31.94
CA ALA A 297 -1.74 18.64 32.42
C ALA A 297 -1.38 18.18 33.84
N ALA A 298 -0.10 18.26 34.22
CA ALA A 298 0.37 17.89 35.55
C ALA A 298 -0.03 18.90 36.65
N PHE A 299 -0.41 20.13 36.28
CA PHE A 299 -0.79 21.20 37.21
C PHE A 299 -2.29 21.52 37.23
N LYS A 300 -3.10 20.94 36.33
CA LYS A 300 -4.56 21.05 36.39
C LYS A 300 -5.11 20.08 37.45
N LYS A 301 -5.58 20.62 38.58
CA LYS A 301 -6.40 19.84 39.53
C LYS A 301 -7.77 19.60 38.91
N PRO A 302 -8.32 18.36 38.94
CA PRO A 302 -9.70 18.12 38.52
C PRO A 302 -10.64 18.94 39.42
N GLU A 303 -11.52 19.72 38.81
CA GLU A 303 -12.57 20.45 39.52
C GLU A 303 -13.71 19.47 39.82
N CYS A 304 -13.88 19.07 41.09
CA CYS A 304 -15.03 18.25 41.48
C CYS A 304 -16.32 19.06 41.30
N LYS A 305 -17.29 18.53 40.55
CA LYS A 305 -18.58 19.20 40.27
C LYS A 305 -19.74 18.38 40.80
N TRP A 306 -20.70 19.07 41.41
CA TRP A 306 -21.96 18.48 41.86
C TRP A 306 -22.91 18.34 40.68
N VAL A 307 -23.28 17.11 40.34
CA VAL A 307 -24.21 16.80 39.24
C VAL A 307 -25.56 16.41 39.83
N SER A 308 -26.64 17.02 39.32
CA SER A 308 -27.99 16.75 39.80
C SER A 308 -28.54 15.45 39.22
N LEU A 309 -29.13 14.62 40.08
CA LEU A 309 -29.87 13.40 39.73
C LEU A 309 -31.38 13.61 39.68
N GLY A 310 -31.85 14.83 39.94
CA GLY A 310 -33.27 15.18 39.93
C GLY A 310 -33.95 15.21 41.30
N PRO A 311 -35.27 15.49 41.33
CA PRO A 311 -36.02 15.72 42.56
C PRO A 311 -36.13 14.45 43.40
N LEU A 312 -35.84 14.54 44.69
CA LEU A 312 -35.90 13.41 45.62
C LEU A 312 -37.30 12.78 45.68
N GLU A 313 -38.36 13.58 45.51
CA GLU A 313 -39.76 13.13 45.51
C GLU A 313 -40.09 12.16 44.38
N LYS A 314 -39.39 12.26 43.24
CA LYS A 314 -39.58 11.36 42.09
C LYS A 314 -38.82 10.05 42.23
N LEU A 315 -37.97 9.92 43.26
CA LEU A 315 -37.21 8.70 43.56
C LEU A 315 -38.04 7.80 44.47
N THR A 316 -39.02 7.11 43.87
CA THR A 316 -39.93 6.20 44.58
C THR A 316 -39.42 4.76 44.52
N ALA A 317 -38.30 4.47 45.19
CA ALA A 317 -37.85 3.10 45.41
C ALA A 317 -38.55 2.52 46.65
N ALA A 318 -38.95 1.24 46.62
CA ALA A 318 -39.35 0.55 47.85
C ALA A 318 -38.10 0.31 48.76
N PRO A 319 -38.27 0.06 50.06
CA PRO A 319 -37.13 -0.17 50.96
C PRO A 319 -36.22 -1.32 50.46
N GLY A 320 -34.93 -1.02 50.24
CA GLY A 320 -33.94 -1.97 49.72
C GLY A 320 -33.96 -2.16 48.19
N GLU A 321 -34.68 -1.30 47.45
CA GLU A 321 -34.59 -1.24 45.99
C GLU A 321 -33.55 -0.21 45.53
N VAL A 322 -32.87 -0.53 44.43
CA VAL A 322 -31.90 0.36 43.80
C VAL A 322 -32.46 0.88 42.49
N LEU A 323 -32.56 2.20 42.36
CA LEU A 323 -32.97 2.88 41.14
C LEU A 323 -31.76 3.16 40.25
N THR A 324 -31.90 3.00 38.94
CA THR A 324 -30.91 3.47 37.98
C THR A 324 -31.34 4.85 37.47
N ILE A 325 -30.58 5.89 37.81
CA ILE A 325 -30.82 7.26 37.37
C ILE A 325 -29.70 7.64 36.41
N TYR A 326 -30.04 8.22 35.27
CA TYR A 326 -29.03 8.75 34.35
C TYR A 326 -28.71 10.19 34.73
N ALA A 327 -27.45 10.46 35.05
CA ALA A 327 -26.97 11.83 35.21
C ALA A 327 -26.45 12.34 33.86
N ASP A 328 -26.72 13.62 33.60
CA ASP A 328 -26.25 14.34 32.43
C ASP A 328 -24.94 15.04 32.76
N TYR A 329 -23.86 14.59 32.13
CA TYR A 329 -22.52 15.10 32.33
C TYR A 329 -22.10 15.93 31.12
N SER A 330 -21.65 17.16 31.35
CA SER A 330 -21.00 17.96 30.31
C SER A 330 -19.49 17.86 30.49
N LEU A 331 -18.86 17.00 29.70
CA LEU A 331 -17.41 16.84 29.68
C LEU A 331 -16.82 17.81 28.65
N GLU A 332 -15.89 18.64 29.09
CA GLU A 332 -15.10 19.51 28.23
C GLU A 332 -13.69 18.93 28.13
N ASP A 333 -13.39 18.32 26.99
CA ASP A 333 -12.07 17.75 26.69
C ASP A 333 -11.42 18.57 25.57
N GLY A 334 -10.37 19.33 25.94
CA GLY A 334 -9.72 20.30 25.06
C GLY A 334 -10.70 21.36 24.54
N PHE A 335 -11.07 21.26 23.26
CA PHE A 335 -11.97 22.19 22.57
C PHE A 335 -13.39 21.64 22.35
N TYR A 336 -13.66 20.39 22.78
CA TYR A 336 -14.94 19.72 22.53
C TYR A 336 -15.74 19.61 23.82
N LYS A 337 -17.00 20.06 23.77
CA LYS A 337 -18.00 19.80 24.80
C LYS A 337 -18.85 18.61 24.38
N ARG A 338 -18.82 17.53 25.14
CA ARG A 338 -19.66 16.35 24.92
C ARG A 338 -20.61 16.19 26.11
N GLN A 339 -21.88 15.96 25.80
CA GLN A 339 -22.84 15.52 26.80
C GLN A 339 -22.82 13.99 26.86
N GLU A 340 -22.59 13.44 28.05
CA GLU A 340 -22.67 12.00 28.32
C GLU A 340 -23.77 11.73 29.33
N HIS A 341 -24.54 10.68 29.09
CA HIS A 341 -25.56 10.19 30.02
C HIS A 341 -25.00 8.95 30.72
N LYS A 342 -24.59 9.07 31.99
CA LYS A 342 -24.04 7.91 32.73
C LYS A 342 -25.04 7.41 33.78
N PRO A 343 -25.26 6.10 33.92
CA PRO A 343 -26.12 5.56 34.95
C PRO A 343 -25.46 5.66 36.33
N VAL A 344 -26.25 6.06 37.32
CA VAL A 344 -25.93 6.08 38.74
C VAL A 344 -26.95 5.22 39.46
N LEU A 345 -26.46 4.29 40.28
CA LEU A 345 -27.30 3.34 41.00
C LEU A 345 -27.57 3.92 42.40
N VAL A 346 -28.82 4.28 42.69
CA VAL A 346 -29.20 4.98 43.91
C VAL A 346 -30.08 4.08 44.78
N GLU A 347 -29.61 3.81 45.98
CA GLU A 347 -30.36 3.17 47.06
C GLU A 347 -30.81 4.23 48.06
N MET A 348 -32.09 4.18 48.44
CA MET A 348 -32.67 5.08 49.44
C MET A 348 -33.17 4.29 50.65
N ASP A 349 -32.56 4.53 51.80
CA ASP A 349 -33.03 4.04 53.10
C ASP A 349 -33.94 5.12 53.72
N ARG A 350 -35.26 4.91 53.63
CA ARG A 350 -36.27 5.84 54.15
C ARG A 350 -36.37 5.84 55.68
N GLU A 351 -35.99 4.76 56.35
CA GLU A 351 -36.04 4.69 57.82
C GLU A 351 -34.92 5.50 58.46
N LYS A 352 -33.75 5.55 57.79
CA LYS A 352 -32.57 6.30 58.25
C LYS A 352 -32.34 7.62 57.51
N ASN A 353 -33.25 7.99 56.60
CA ASN A 353 -33.15 9.15 55.70
C ASN A 353 -31.77 9.26 55.03
N LYS A 354 -31.24 8.12 54.54
CA LYS A 354 -29.89 8.01 53.98
C LYS A 354 -29.95 7.61 52.52
N VAL A 355 -29.21 8.34 51.68
CA VAL A 355 -29.09 8.05 50.24
C VAL A 355 -27.68 7.57 49.95
N THR A 356 -27.57 6.39 49.34
CA THR A 356 -26.29 5.84 48.88
C THR A 356 -26.32 5.77 47.35
N ALA A 357 -25.34 6.39 46.70
CA ALA A 357 -25.19 6.33 45.25
C ALA A 357 -23.92 5.56 44.88
N PHE A 358 -24.06 4.60 43.98
CA PHE A 358 -22.98 3.77 43.47
C PHE A 358 -22.69 4.09 42.01
N ASN A 359 -21.42 4.00 41.64
CA ASN A 359 -21.00 4.01 40.26
C ASN A 359 -21.46 2.72 39.56
N SER A 360 -22.11 2.85 38.41
CA SER A 360 -22.57 1.70 37.63
C SER A 360 -21.42 0.98 36.92
N ARG A 361 -20.16 1.40 37.05
CA ARG A 361 -19.00 0.74 36.43
C ARG A 361 -18.41 -0.32 37.36
N CYS A 362 -18.27 -1.53 36.83
CA CYS A 362 -17.61 -2.62 37.51
C CYS A 362 -16.13 -2.30 37.75
N THR A 363 -15.64 -2.54 38.96
CA THR A 363 -14.25 -2.28 39.37
C THR A 363 -13.21 -3.26 38.78
N HIS A 364 -13.65 -4.23 37.97
CA HIS A 364 -12.77 -5.11 37.20
C HIS A 364 -12.28 -4.42 35.91
N LEU A 365 -13.19 -4.26 34.93
CA LEU A 365 -12.88 -3.72 33.59
C LEU A 365 -13.90 -2.65 33.14
N GLY A 366 -14.67 -2.08 34.05
CA GLY A 366 -15.57 -0.95 33.77
C GLY A 366 -16.92 -1.29 33.12
N CYS A 367 -17.25 -2.57 32.93
CA CYS A 367 -18.56 -2.99 32.40
C CYS A 367 -19.72 -2.46 33.25
N THR A 368 -20.86 -2.18 32.62
CA THR A 368 -22.04 -1.71 33.34
C THR A 368 -22.59 -2.78 34.29
N VAL A 369 -22.78 -2.36 35.53
CA VAL A 369 -23.40 -3.11 36.61
C VAL A 369 -24.84 -2.63 36.74
N HIS A 370 -25.77 -3.56 36.89
CA HIS A 370 -27.18 -3.27 37.12
C HIS A 370 -27.67 -4.00 38.37
N TRP A 371 -28.76 -3.52 38.95
CA TRP A 371 -29.40 -4.16 40.10
C TRP A 371 -30.36 -5.26 39.63
N ASP A 372 -30.24 -6.47 40.17
CA ASP A 372 -31.18 -7.57 39.97
C ASP A 372 -32.11 -7.66 41.19
N GLN A 373 -33.38 -7.33 40.96
CA GLN A 373 -34.40 -7.23 42.01
C GLN A 373 -34.74 -8.60 42.64
N GLN A 374 -34.65 -9.70 41.88
CA GLN A 374 -34.98 -11.03 42.39
C GLN A 374 -33.86 -11.59 43.26
N LYS A 375 -32.61 -11.37 42.85
CA LYS A 375 -31.42 -11.86 43.56
C LYS A 375 -30.95 -10.91 44.66
N LYS A 376 -31.40 -9.65 44.64
CA LYS A 376 -30.95 -8.57 45.53
C LYS A 376 -29.42 -8.40 45.48
N LEU A 377 -28.88 -8.40 44.27
CA LEU A 377 -27.46 -8.26 43.98
C LEU A 377 -27.23 -7.32 42.82
N PHE A 378 -26.09 -6.65 42.83
CA PHE A 378 -25.56 -6.00 41.65
C PHE A 378 -24.90 -7.03 40.75
N LEU A 379 -25.27 -7.06 39.47
CA LEU A 379 -24.75 -7.99 38.48
C LEU A 379 -23.98 -7.23 37.38
N CYS A 380 -22.74 -7.66 37.14
CA CYS A 380 -21.94 -7.24 36.00
C CYS A 380 -22.25 -8.14 34.79
N ALA A 381 -22.62 -7.54 33.67
CA ALA A 381 -23.01 -8.27 32.45
C ALA A 381 -21.86 -9.03 31.75
N CYS A 382 -20.61 -8.81 32.16
CA CYS A 382 -19.43 -9.39 31.49
C CYS A 382 -19.08 -10.81 31.99
N HIS A 383 -18.28 -10.94 33.04
CA HIS A 383 -17.78 -12.23 33.54
C HIS A 383 -18.48 -12.67 34.84
N GLY A 384 -19.76 -12.33 34.99
CA GLY A 384 -20.57 -12.76 36.14
C GLY A 384 -20.13 -12.18 37.50
N GLY A 385 -19.43 -11.04 37.50
CA GLY A 385 -19.10 -10.32 38.74
C GLY A 385 -20.37 -9.90 39.47
N THR A 386 -20.43 -10.15 40.78
CA THR A 386 -21.59 -9.85 41.62
C THR A 386 -21.18 -9.10 42.87
N PHE A 387 -22.01 -8.15 43.29
CA PHE A 387 -21.81 -7.38 44.52
C PHE A 387 -23.07 -7.45 45.40
N PHE A 388 -22.85 -7.41 46.71
CA PHE A 388 -23.91 -7.28 47.71
C PHE A 388 -24.58 -5.91 47.65
N PRO A 389 -25.76 -5.71 48.28
CA PRO A 389 -26.47 -4.42 48.27
C PRO A 389 -25.64 -3.23 48.78
N ASP A 390 -24.66 -3.48 49.65
CA ASP A 390 -23.72 -2.45 50.12
C ASP A 390 -22.57 -2.17 49.14
N GLY A 391 -22.55 -2.82 47.97
CA GLY A 391 -21.53 -2.69 46.94
C GLY A 391 -20.27 -3.53 47.18
N THR A 392 -20.18 -4.30 48.27
CA THR A 392 -19.02 -5.19 48.51
C THR A 392 -19.04 -6.40 47.57
N VAL A 393 -17.86 -6.90 47.21
CA VAL A 393 -17.74 -8.00 46.23
C VAL A 393 -18.30 -9.28 46.83
N LYS A 394 -19.25 -9.91 46.14
CA LYS A 394 -19.78 -11.23 46.51
C LYS A 394 -19.06 -12.36 45.77
N SER A 395 -18.88 -12.22 44.46
CA SER A 395 -18.28 -13.25 43.60
C SER A 395 -17.82 -12.68 42.25
N GLY A 396 -16.91 -13.37 41.58
CA GLY A 396 -16.37 -13.02 40.26
C GLY A 396 -15.07 -12.22 40.30
N PRO A 397 -14.58 -11.75 39.15
CA PRO A 397 -13.26 -11.10 39.04
C PRO A 397 -13.02 -9.76 39.75
N PRO A 398 -14.02 -8.92 40.13
CA PRO A 398 -13.75 -7.58 40.67
C PRO A 398 -12.87 -7.61 41.93
N PRO A 399 -11.76 -6.85 41.98
CA PRO A 399 -10.82 -6.91 43.10
C PRO A 399 -11.25 -6.09 44.32
N ARG A 400 -12.27 -5.23 44.18
CA ARG A 400 -12.71 -4.28 45.22
C ARG A 400 -14.19 -3.92 45.11
N PRO A 401 -14.83 -3.41 46.19
CA PRO A 401 -16.23 -2.95 46.18
C PRO A 401 -16.52 -1.90 45.11
N LEU A 402 -17.79 -1.76 44.72
CA LEU A 402 -18.27 -0.69 43.86
C LEU A 402 -17.93 0.69 44.43
N ASP A 403 -17.49 1.59 43.55
CA ASP A 403 -17.24 2.98 43.92
C ASP A 403 -18.54 3.67 44.36
N ARG A 404 -18.47 4.42 45.45
CA ARG A 404 -19.59 5.21 45.96
C ARG A 404 -19.36 6.67 45.63
N TYR A 405 -20.41 7.35 45.18
CA TYR A 405 -20.40 8.80 45.05
C TYR A 405 -20.65 9.45 46.41
N GLU A 406 -20.03 10.61 46.63
CA GLU A 406 -20.46 11.50 47.69
C GLU A 406 -21.80 12.12 47.28
N THR A 407 -22.81 12.07 48.16
CA THR A 407 -24.16 12.55 47.88
C THR A 407 -24.49 13.79 48.71
N LYS A 408 -25.25 14.71 48.12
CA LYS A 408 -25.80 15.88 48.81
C LYS A 408 -27.25 16.09 48.40
N VAL A 409 -28.12 16.37 49.37
CA VAL A 409 -29.50 16.79 49.10
C VAL A 409 -29.61 18.29 49.40
N SER A 410 -30.06 19.07 48.42
CA SER A 410 -30.23 20.52 48.57
C SER A 410 -31.43 20.99 47.77
N GLY A 411 -32.33 21.76 48.38
CA GLY A 411 -33.52 22.29 47.71
C GLY A 411 -34.45 21.22 47.11
N GLY A 412 -34.53 20.04 47.73
CA GLY A 412 -35.35 18.92 47.24
C GLY A 412 -34.73 18.12 46.08
N GLN A 413 -33.50 18.44 45.67
CA GLN A 413 -32.76 17.76 44.60
C GLN A 413 -31.63 16.90 45.18
N LEU A 414 -31.41 15.73 44.59
CA LEU A 414 -30.26 14.88 44.90
C LEU A 414 -29.09 15.23 43.98
N TYR A 415 -27.89 15.33 44.54
CA TYR A 415 -26.65 15.56 43.81
C TYR A 415 -25.62 14.48 44.15
N VAL A 416 -24.77 14.18 43.19
CA VAL A 416 -23.55 13.38 43.36
C VAL A 416 -22.33 14.21 43.02
N LEU A 417 -21.24 14.04 43.78
CA LEU A 417 -19.95 14.66 43.47
C LEU A 417 -19.20 13.77 42.48
N GLU A 418 -18.94 14.28 41.28
CA GLU A 418 -18.02 13.65 40.34
C GLU A 418 -16.64 14.30 40.50
N ALA A 419 -15.62 13.45 40.64
CA ALA A 419 -14.21 13.83 40.83
C ALA A 419 -13.40 13.65 39.55
#